data_AF-A0A6V7GWP9-F1
#
_entry.id   AF-A0A6V7GWP9-F1
#
_cell.length_a   1.000
_cell.length_b   1.000
_cell.length_c   1.000
_cell.angle_alpha   90.00
_cell.angle_beta   90.00
_cell.angle_gamma   90.00
#
_symmetry.space_group_name_H-M   'P 1'
#
loop_
_entity.id
_entity.type
_entity.pdbx_description
1 polymer ?
#
loop_
_entity_poly.entity_id
_entity_poly.type
_entity_poly.pdbx_seq_one_letter_code
_entity_poly.pdbx_strand_id
1 'polypeptide(L)'
;MPPQLAKQKHARYFQRLLQIMPNSYAAEFDCSRLAVAFFAISGLDVLNCLNDLGEETKLDAINWIYRLQVTGAGPRSGFQPSTTIPKDTPKYQCGHLAMTYVGLVTLLILGDDLSRVDKKSIIEGMRACQNPDGSFTAVIIGCESDMRFLYCACCISIILNDWSGIDKTKAIDYILRSISYDGAMGQGPGLESHGGSTFCAVASLFLMNELHNVLTNDQLNRLKRWCLMRQDSGFHGRPGKSSDTCYSFWVGATLQMLDVNKLSDPEENRAFLLETQDNVVGGFGKFVDCLPDPLHTYLGLCGLSLLGEAGLCIMNAALNTSDRAYKHLLKIHEFLQSYKVFATTEYHIKRTELKYKGKLMFFVSYYGSYLYSSHRFSVPRTVILKTSINENIMILKYVINCSVLMKTLVEHVSKAHTGYKRKPNSII
;
A
#
# COMPACT_ATOMS: atom_id res chain seq x y z
N MET A 1 -0.56 9.87 -40.72
CA MET A 1 0.35 9.57 -39.60
C MET A 1 -0.38 8.64 -38.66
N PRO A 2 0.28 7.62 -38.07
CA PRO A 2 -0.35 6.83 -37.02
C PRO A 2 -0.77 7.77 -35.88
N PRO A 3 -1.93 7.54 -35.24
CA PRO A 3 -2.38 8.38 -34.14
C PRO A 3 -1.33 8.39 -33.04
N GLN A 4 -1.13 9.55 -32.43
CA GLN A 4 -0.18 9.76 -31.35
C GLN A 4 -0.92 10.11 -30.07
N LEU A 5 -0.35 9.72 -28.94
CA LEU A 5 -0.88 10.07 -27.62
C LEU A 5 -0.91 11.59 -27.45
N ALA A 6 -2.09 12.16 -27.24
CA ALA A 6 -2.29 13.60 -27.07
C ALA A 6 -1.98 14.06 -25.63
N LYS A 7 -0.74 13.79 -25.17
CA LYS A 7 -0.28 13.96 -23.78
C LYS A 7 -0.75 15.26 -23.12
N GLN A 8 -0.52 16.43 -23.74
CA GLN A 8 -0.93 17.70 -23.12
C GLN A 8 -2.45 17.88 -23.02
N LYS A 9 -3.23 17.28 -23.92
CA LYS A 9 -4.70 17.33 -23.85
C LYS A 9 -5.22 16.49 -22.69
N HIS A 10 -4.66 15.29 -22.48
CA HIS A 10 -4.99 14.46 -21.32
C HIS A 10 -4.62 15.13 -19.98
N ALA A 11 -3.45 15.78 -19.89
CA ALA A 11 -3.06 16.52 -18.70
C ALA A 11 -4.07 17.64 -18.39
N ARG A 12 -4.44 18.44 -19.40
CA ARG A 12 -5.48 19.48 -19.26
C ARG A 12 -6.84 18.90 -18.90
N TYR A 13 -7.20 17.72 -19.42
CA TYR A 13 -8.43 17.03 -19.08
C TYR A 13 -8.51 16.73 -17.58
N PHE A 14 -7.48 16.13 -17.01
CA PHE A 14 -7.44 15.86 -15.57
C PHE A 14 -7.39 17.13 -14.72
N GLN A 15 -6.66 18.16 -15.15
CA GLN A 15 -6.65 19.46 -14.46
C GLN A 15 -8.05 20.07 -14.37
N ARG A 16 -8.87 19.99 -15.43
CA ARG A 16 -10.25 20.48 -15.41
C ARG A 16 -11.12 19.70 -14.42
N LEU A 17 -10.97 18.38 -14.36
CA LEU A 17 -11.71 17.53 -13.40
C LEU A 17 -11.44 17.90 -11.94
N LEU A 18 -10.23 18.36 -11.62
CA LEU A 18 -9.85 18.81 -10.27
C LEU A 18 -10.40 20.19 -9.91
N GLN A 19 -10.82 20.99 -10.89
CA GLN A 19 -11.33 22.35 -10.68
C GLN A 19 -12.86 22.36 -10.56
N ILE A 20 -13.56 22.07 -11.64
CA ILE A 20 -15.03 22.17 -11.72
C ILE A 20 -15.53 21.01 -12.58
N MET A 21 -16.49 20.24 -12.04
CA MET A 21 -17.23 19.26 -12.82
C MET A 21 -18.57 19.84 -13.28
N PRO A 22 -19.00 19.60 -14.53
CA PRO A 22 -20.33 20.00 -14.98
C PRO A 22 -21.43 19.37 -14.11
N ASN A 23 -22.58 20.05 -13.98
CA ASN A 23 -23.70 19.58 -13.14
C ASN A 23 -24.19 18.17 -13.49
N SER A 24 -24.10 17.76 -14.76
CA SER A 24 -24.44 16.40 -15.20
C SER A 24 -23.57 15.33 -14.55
N TYR A 25 -22.30 15.64 -14.28
CA TYR A 25 -21.36 14.77 -13.57
C TYR A 25 -21.49 14.91 -12.05
N ALA A 26 -21.78 16.12 -11.55
CA ALA A 26 -21.87 16.37 -10.12
C ALA A 26 -22.94 15.49 -9.44
N ALA A 27 -24.12 15.31 -10.06
CA ALA A 27 -25.18 14.47 -9.50
C ALA A 27 -24.83 12.97 -9.47
N GLU A 28 -24.07 12.48 -10.44
CA GLU A 28 -23.70 11.06 -10.56
C GLU A 28 -22.50 10.70 -9.67
N PHE A 29 -21.52 11.59 -9.56
CA PHE A 29 -20.25 11.33 -8.89
C PHE A 29 -20.16 11.88 -7.47
N ASP A 30 -21.21 12.51 -6.91
CA ASP A 30 -21.11 13.11 -5.58
C ASP A 30 -20.79 12.08 -4.49
N CYS A 31 -21.27 10.85 -4.65
CA CYS A 31 -20.96 9.71 -3.78
C CYS A 31 -19.67 8.95 -4.14
N SER A 32 -18.83 9.50 -5.03
CA SER A 32 -17.57 8.89 -5.48
C SER A 32 -16.48 9.92 -5.87
N ARG A 33 -16.58 11.17 -5.41
CA ARG A 33 -15.65 12.27 -5.75
C ARG A 33 -14.20 11.94 -5.46
N LEU A 34 -13.92 11.21 -4.39
CA LEU A 34 -12.55 10.76 -4.07
C LEU A 34 -11.98 9.82 -5.12
N ALA A 35 -12.81 8.97 -5.74
CA ALA A 35 -12.38 8.14 -6.87
C ALA A 35 -12.09 8.98 -8.12
N VAL A 36 -12.89 10.01 -8.41
CA VAL A 36 -12.62 10.95 -9.51
C VAL A 36 -11.30 11.70 -9.28
N ALA A 37 -11.07 12.19 -8.06
CA ALA A 37 -9.83 12.84 -7.68
C ALA A 37 -8.62 11.89 -7.84
N PHE A 38 -8.77 10.63 -7.45
CA PHE A 38 -7.76 9.60 -7.68
C PHE A 38 -7.46 9.42 -9.17
N PHE A 39 -8.48 9.24 -10.02
CA PHE A 39 -8.27 9.07 -11.46
C PHE A 39 -7.54 10.27 -12.08
N ALA A 40 -7.88 11.49 -11.65
CA ALA A 40 -7.23 12.70 -12.14
C ALA A 40 -5.78 12.85 -11.66
N ILE A 41 -5.53 12.69 -10.35
CA ILE A 41 -4.20 12.86 -9.77
C ILE A 41 -3.27 11.72 -10.20
N SER A 42 -3.74 10.48 -10.18
CA SER A 42 -2.98 9.32 -10.66
C SER A 42 -2.74 9.40 -12.17
N GLY A 43 -3.72 9.84 -12.95
CA GLY A 43 -3.55 10.07 -14.38
C GLY A 43 -2.49 11.14 -14.70
N LEU A 44 -2.46 12.24 -13.95
CA LEU A 44 -1.40 13.24 -14.06
C LEU A 44 -0.03 12.68 -13.68
N ASP A 45 0.07 11.83 -12.66
CA ASP A 45 1.32 11.18 -12.29
C ASP A 45 1.79 10.17 -13.36
N VAL A 46 0.89 9.37 -13.93
CA VAL A 46 1.18 8.46 -15.05
C VAL A 46 1.66 9.24 -16.28
N LEU A 47 1.08 10.40 -16.56
CA LEU A 47 1.54 11.29 -17.63
C LEU A 47 2.86 12.00 -17.31
N ASN A 48 3.43 11.84 -16.12
CA ASN A 48 4.56 12.63 -15.64
C ASN A 48 4.29 14.15 -15.67
N CYS A 49 3.05 14.54 -15.38
CA CYS A 49 2.51 15.90 -15.37
C CYS A 49 2.00 16.33 -13.98
N LEU A 50 2.27 15.55 -12.93
CA LEU A 50 1.82 15.89 -11.56
C LEU A 50 2.40 17.22 -11.06
N ASN A 51 3.60 17.60 -11.52
CA ASN A 51 4.22 18.89 -11.19
C ASN A 51 3.60 20.08 -11.91
N ASP A 52 2.70 19.84 -12.87
CA ASP A 52 1.88 20.90 -13.46
C ASP A 52 0.81 21.38 -12.47
N LEU A 53 0.54 20.61 -11.40
CA LEU A 53 -0.18 21.10 -10.22
C LEU A 53 0.81 21.88 -9.34
N GLY A 54 0.45 23.13 -8.99
CA GLY A 54 1.22 23.91 -8.03
C GLY A 54 1.29 23.22 -6.66
N GLU A 55 2.36 23.46 -5.90
CA GLU A 55 2.56 22.84 -4.58
C GLU A 55 1.42 23.18 -3.59
N GLU A 56 0.86 24.39 -3.68
CA GLU A 56 -0.34 24.79 -2.93
C GLU A 56 -1.55 23.89 -3.26
N THR A 57 -1.81 23.64 -4.55
CA THR A 57 -2.90 22.78 -4.99
C THR A 57 -2.71 21.33 -4.54
N LYS A 58 -1.47 20.81 -4.55
CA LYS A 58 -1.16 19.48 -4.03
C LYS A 58 -1.43 19.41 -2.53
N LEU A 59 -1.00 20.42 -1.76
CA LEU A 59 -1.25 20.50 -0.33
C LEU A 59 -2.75 20.61 -0.01
N ASP A 60 -3.50 21.38 -0.78
CA ASP A 60 -4.95 21.49 -0.66
C ASP A 60 -5.65 20.17 -0.95
N ALA A 61 -5.20 19.43 -1.96
CA ALA A 61 -5.69 18.09 -2.28
C ALA A 61 -5.41 17.13 -1.11
N ILE A 62 -4.19 17.11 -0.57
CA ILE A 62 -3.84 16.31 0.63
C ILE A 62 -4.77 16.66 1.79
N ASN A 63 -4.94 17.95 2.07
CA ASN A 63 -5.81 18.41 3.16
C ASN A 63 -7.28 18.07 2.93
N TRP A 64 -7.77 18.11 1.68
CA TRP A 64 -9.11 17.68 1.32
C TRP A 64 -9.31 16.19 1.54
N ILE A 65 -8.36 15.35 1.10
CA ILE A 65 -8.42 13.89 1.33
C ILE A 65 -8.47 13.58 2.84
N TYR A 66 -7.63 14.23 3.64
CA TYR A 66 -7.66 14.05 5.10
C TYR A 66 -8.96 14.52 5.76
N ARG A 67 -9.72 15.46 5.17
CA ARG A 67 -11.05 15.82 5.69
C ARG A 67 -12.08 14.71 5.54
N LEU A 68 -11.85 13.74 4.64
CA LEU A 68 -12.73 12.61 4.39
C LEU A 68 -12.44 11.42 5.32
N GLN A 69 -11.32 11.44 6.04
CA GLN A 69 -10.98 10.37 6.97
C GLN A 69 -11.91 10.37 8.18
N VAL A 70 -12.56 9.23 8.43
CA VAL A 70 -13.37 8.96 9.62
C VAL A 70 -12.46 8.36 10.69
N THR A 71 -11.94 9.22 11.58
CA THR A 71 -10.98 8.86 12.63
C THR A 71 -11.67 8.34 13.90
N GLY A 72 -11.08 7.35 14.56
CA GLY A 72 -11.55 6.88 15.88
C GLY A 72 -12.98 6.32 15.92
N ALA A 73 -13.55 5.90 14.79
CA ALA A 73 -14.93 5.39 14.70
C ALA A 73 -15.02 3.85 14.76
N GLY A 74 -13.94 3.18 15.18
CA GLY A 74 -13.85 1.72 15.27
C GLY A 74 -14.25 1.03 13.96
N PRO A 75 -15.26 0.14 13.94
CA PRO A 75 -15.75 -0.54 12.74
C PRO A 75 -16.19 0.36 11.57
N ARG A 76 -16.46 1.66 11.81
CA ARG A 76 -16.89 2.62 10.77
C ARG A 76 -15.75 3.45 10.18
N SER A 77 -14.52 3.19 10.59
CA SER A 77 -13.36 4.00 10.18
C SER A 77 -12.94 3.73 8.74
N GLY A 78 -12.27 4.70 8.12
CA GLY A 78 -11.88 4.67 6.71
C GLY A 78 -11.99 6.06 6.09
N PHE A 79 -12.07 6.14 4.76
CA PHE A 79 -12.34 7.40 4.06
C PHE A 79 -13.75 7.42 3.49
N GLN A 80 -14.41 8.57 3.62
CA GLN A 80 -15.67 8.86 2.94
C GLN A 80 -15.45 9.17 1.46
N PRO A 81 -16.45 8.93 0.61
CA PRO A 81 -16.36 9.27 -0.80
C PRO A 81 -16.31 10.78 -1.08
N SER A 82 -16.93 11.58 -0.21
CA SER A 82 -17.05 13.03 -0.34
C SER A 82 -17.52 13.66 0.98
N THR A 83 -17.75 14.97 0.99
CA THR A 83 -18.22 15.74 2.15
C THR A 83 -19.74 15.82 2.24
N THR A 84 -20.48 14.95 1.54
CA THR A 84 -21.96 14.98 1.52
C THR A 84 -22.59 14.62 2.86
N ILE A 85 -21.91 13.83 3.69
CA ILE A 85 -22.35 13.52 5.05
C ILE A 85 -21.83 14.59 6.02
N PRO A 86 -22.72 15.38 6.65
CA PRO A 86 -22.31 16.45 7.56
C PRO A 86 -21.57 15.95 8.80
N LYS A 87 -20.62 16.75 9.31
CA LYS A 87 -19.77 16.40 10.47
C LYS A 87 -20.52 16.30 11.79
N ASP A 88 -21.65 16.96 11.92
CA ASP A 88 -22.55 16.94 13.06
C ASP A 88 -23.44 15.69 13.12
N THR A 89 -23.35 14.79 12.13
CA THR A 89 -24.07 13.52 12.10
C THR A 89 -23.14 12.30 12.20
N PRO A 90 -22.31 12.18 13.26
CA PRO A 90 -21.23 11.20 13.33
C PRO A 90 -21.72 9.77 13.25
N LYS A 91 -23.00 9.46 13.52
CA LYS A 91 -23.59 8.12 13.38
C LYS A 91 -23.67 7.63 11.92
N TYR A 92 -23.78 8.53 10.95
CA TYR A 92 -23.88 8.19 9.52
C TYR A 92 -22.54 8.29 8.79
N GLN A 93 -21.52 8.81 9.47
CA GLN A 93 -20.17 8.82 8.94
C GLN A 93 -19.61 7.40 8.95
N CYS A 94 -19.25 6.91 7.77
CA CYS A 94 -18.60 5.63 7.61
C CYS A 94 -17.56 5.68 6.50
N GLY A 95 -16.43 5.02 6.72
CA GLY A 95 -15.48 4.72 5.67
C GLY A 95 -16.08 3.75 4.65
N HIS A 96 -15.67 3.92 3.40
CA HIS A 96 -15.97 2.99 2.32
C HIS A 96 -14.65 2.36 1.85
N LEU A 97 -14.58 1.04 1.65
CA LEU A 97 -13.32 0.34 1.34
C LEU A 97 -12.64 0.87 0.08
N ALA A 98 -13.37 1.01 -1.03
CA ALA A 98 -12.81 1.58 -2.25
C ALA A 98 -12.26 3.01 -2.04
N MET A 99 -12.99 3.85 -1.29
CA MET A 99 -12.58 5.23 -0.99
C MET A 99 -11.36 5.28 -0.07
N THR A 100 -11.28 4.35 0.89
CA THR A 100 -10.13 4.17 1.77
C THR A 100 -8.89 3.78 0.97
N TYR A 101 -9.02 2.81 0.07
CA TYR A 101 -7.94 2.41 -0.83
C TYR A 101 -7.46 3.58 -1.71
N VAL A 102 -8.35 4.18 -2.51
CA VAL A 102 -7.94 5.24 -3.45
C VAL A 102 -7.50 6.51 -2.73
N GLY A 103 -8.05 6.82 -1.56
CA GLY A 103 -7.60 7.93 -0.72
C GLY A 103 -6.15 7.75 -0.25
N LEU A 104 -5.81 6.55 0.25
CA LEU A 104 -4.44 6.23 0.67
C LEU A 104 -3.45 6.27 -0.50
N VAL A 105 -3.81 5.69 -1.66
CA VAL A 105 -2.94 5.75 -2.85
C VAL A 105 -2.77 7.18 -3.36
N THR A 106 -3.83 7.98 -3.34
CA THR A 106 -3.76 9.38 -3.79
C THR A 106 -2.83 10.19 -2.88
N LEU A 107 -2.86 9.99 -1.56
CA LEU A 107 -1.91 10.58 -0.62
C LEU A 107 -0.46 10.22 -0.97
N LEU A 108 -0.19 8.95 -1.28
CA LEU A 108 1.13 8.49 -1.70
C LEU A 108 1.60 9.14 -3.01
N ILE A 109 0.72 9.26 -4.00
CA ILE A 109 1.03 9.91 -5.28
C ILE A 109 1.38 11.39 -5.07
N LEU A 110 0.67 12.07 -4.15
CA LEU A 110 0.93 13.47 -3.79
C LEU A 110 2.17 13.67 -2.92
N GLY A 111 2.86 12.58 -2.52
CA GLY A 111 4.09 12.63 -1.73
C GLY A 111 3.89 12.71 -0.22
N ASP A 112 2.66 12.52 0.28
CA ASP A 112 2.37 12.45 1.71
C ASP A 112 3.02 11.22 2.37
N ASP A 113 3.35 11.32 3.66
CA ASP A 113 4.04 10.26 4.41
C ASP A 113 3.09 9.32 5.19
N LEU A 114 1.78 9.54 5.07
CA LEU A 114 0.71 8.84 5.77
C LEU A 114 0.79 8.96 7.31
N SER A 115 1.49 9.97 7.85
CA SER A 115 1.65 10.18 9.29
C SER A 115 0.34 10.57 9.99
N ARG A 116 -0.57 11.25 9.27
CA ARG A 116 -1.90 11.67 9.76
C ARG A 116 -2.98 10.60 9.54
N VAL A 117 -2.63 9.45 8.97
CA VAL A 117 -3.55 8.34 8.76
C VAL A 117 -3.73 7.59 10.08
N ASP A 118 -4.98 7.42 10.52
CA ASP A 118 -5.37 6.59 11.66
C ASP A 118 -5.33 5.11 11.27
N LYS A 119 -4.11 4.59 11.10
CA LYS A 119 -3.85 3.25 10.56
C LYS A 119 -4.59 2.16 11.35
N LYS A 120 -4.59 2.28 12.69
CA LYS A 120 -5.20 1.29 13.58
C LYS A 120 -6.71 1.23 13.36
N SER A 121 -7.39 2.37 13.36
CA SER A 121 -8.84 2.39 13.15
C SER A 121 -9.22 1.99 11.73
N ILE A 122 -8.45 2.35 10.70
CA ILE A 122 -8.70 1.87 9.33
C ILE A 122 -8.62 0.34 9.25
N ILE A 123 -7.61 -0.28 9.88
CA ILE A 123 -7.50 -1.75 9.92
C ILE A 123 -8.68 -2.39 10.67
N GLU A 124 -9.18 -1.74 11.73
CA GLU A 124 -10.38 -2.19 12.44
C GLU A 124 -11.64 -2.10 11.57
N GLY A 125 -11.85 -0.98 10.87
CA GLY A 125 -12.98 -0.79 9.95
C GLY A 125 -12.95 -1.78 8.77
N MET A 126 -11.76 -1.99 8.19
CA MET A 126 -11.56 -2.98 7.13
C MET A 126 -11.87 -4.40 7.62
N ARG A 127 -11.42 -4.77 8.82
CA ARG A 127 -11.71 -6.09 9.42
C ARG A 127 -13.20 -6.31 9.58
N ALA A 128 -13.93 -5.28 10.02
CA ALA A 128 -15.36 -5.37 10.22
C ALA A 128 -16.13 -5.62 8.90
N CYS A 129 -15.57 -5.19 7.77
CA CYS A 129 -16.17 -5.37 6.45
C CYS A 129 -15.99 -6.78 5.86
N GLN A 130 -15.19 -7.66 6.47
CA GLN A 130 -15.01 -9.03 5.98
C GLN A 130 -16.20 -9.92 6.40
N ASN A 131 -16.81 -10.59 5.45
CA ASN A 131 -17.94 -11.48 5.65
C ASN A 131 -17.52 -12.91 6.04
N PRO A 132 -18.41 -13.72 6.62
CA PRO A 132 -18.09 -15.10 7.02
C PRO A 132 -17.60 -16.01 5.88
N ASP A 133 -18.04 -15.74 4.64
CA ASP A 133 -17.64 -16.46 3.44
C ASP A 133 -16.30 -15.99 2.85
N GLY A 134 -15.63 -15.02 3.46
CA GLY A 134 -14.33 -14.48 3.05
C GLY A 134 -14.39 -13.25 2.13
N SER A 135 -15.56 -12.93 1.59
CA SER A 135 -15.79 -11.72 0.79
C SER A 135 -15.74 -10.45 1.65
N PHE A 136 -15.76 -9.28 1.02
CA PHE A 136 -15.80 -7.99 1.73
C PHE A 136 -16.98 -7.15 1.26
N THR A 137 -17.65 -6.50 2.19
CA THR A 137 -18.67 -5.48 1.91
C THR A 137 -18.02 -4.10 1.85
N ALA A 138 -18.54 -3.19 1.03
CA ALA A 138 -17.98 -1.84 0.86
C ALA A 138 -17.96 -1.01 2.16
N VAL A 139 -19.01 -1.15 2.98
CA VAL A 139 -19.30 -0.35 4.17
C VAL A 139 -19.93 -1.26 5.24
N ILE A 140 -19.60 -1.06 6.52
CA ILE A 140 -20.08 -1.92 7.62
C ILE A 140 -21.60 -1.90 7.83
N ILE A 141 -22.29 -0.84 7.40
CA ILE A 141 -23.74 -0.70 7.55
C ILE A 141 -24.54 -1.50 6.51
N GLY A 142 -23.86 -2.20 5.61
CA GLY A 142 -24.46 -3.04 4.58
C GLY A 142 -24.33 -2.43 3.18
N CYS A 143 -23.94 -3.27 2.23
CA CYS A 143 -23.81 -3.01 0.80
C CYS A 143 -23.74 -4.38 0.10
N GLU A 144 -23.57 -4.42 -1.21
CA GLU A 144 -23.14 -5.64 -1.89
C GLU A 144 -21.74 -6.09 -1.44
N SER A 145 -21.45 -7.36 -1.66
CA SER A 145 -20.16 -7.98 -1.35
C SER A 145 -19.67 -8.78 -2.55
N ASP A 146 -18.46 -8.48 -3.01
CA ASP A 146 -17.83 -9.15 -4.14
C ASP A 146 -16.30 -8.93 -4.19
N MET A 147 -15.68 -9.47 -5.25
CA MET A 147 -14.24 -9.44 -5.46
C MET A 147 -13.62 -8.04 -5.46
N ARG A 148 -14.37 -6.97 -5.78
CA ARG A 148 -13.86 -5.59 -5.84
C ARG A 148 -13.36 -5.14 -4.46
N PHE A 149 -14.14 -5.44 -3.43
CA PHE A 149 -13.83 -5.00 -2.07
C PHE A 149 -12.76 -5.86 -1.41
N LEU A 150 -12.64 -7.13 -1.80
CA LEU A 150 -11.51 -7.98 -1.40
C LEU A 150 -10.18 -7.39 -1.92
N TYR A 151 -10.14 -6.96 -3.19
CA TYR A 151 -8.98 -6.27 -3.74
C TYR A 151 -8.67 -4.96 -3.02
N CYS A 152 -9.69 -4.15 -2.72
CA CYS A 152 -9.51 -2.91 -1.96
C CYS A 152 -8.90 -3.18 -0.57
N ALA A 153 -9.39 -4.20 0.13
CA ALA A 153 -8.84 -4.61 1.43
C ALA A 153 -7.36 -5.02 1.32
N CYS A 154 -7.00 -5.83 0.31
CA CYS A 154 -5.60 -6.22 0.09
C CYS A 154 -4.69 -5.01 -0.18
N CYS A 155 -5.17 -4.04 -0.97
CA CYS A 155 -4.41 -2.81 -1.21
C CYS A 155 -4.23 -1.97 0.06
N ILE A 156 -5.27 -1.81 0.87
CA ILE A 156 -5.19 -1.12 2.17
C ILE A 156 -4.15 -1.81 3.06
N SER A 157 -4.20 -3.14 3.17
CA SER A 157 -3.23 -3.92 3.96
C SER A 157 -1.80 -3.75 3.48
N ILE A 158 -1.56 -3.75 2.16
CA ILE A 158 -0.23 -3.48 1.60
C ILE A 158 0.23 -2.06 1.94
N ILE A 159 -0.60 -1.05 1.72
CA ILE A 159 -0.22 0.35 1.94
C ILE A 159 0.09 0.60 3.42
N LEU A 160 -0.74 0.09 4.32
CA LEU A 160 -0.55 0.26 5.76
C LEU A 160 0.49 -0.71 6.36
N ASN A 161 0.98 -1.66 5.56
CA ASN A 161 1.87 -2.74 5.99
C ASN A 161 1.32 -3.50 7.21
N ASP A 162 0.01 -3.82 7.16
CA ASP A 162 -0.71 -4.51 8.23
C ASP A 162 -1.81 -5.41 7.64
N TRP A 163 -1.60 -6.71 7.76
CA TRP A 163 -2.53 -7.76 7.30
C TRP A 163 -3.44 -8.29 8.40
N SER A 164 -3.35 -7.76 9.62
CA SER A 164 -4.16 -8.24 10.77
C SER A 164 -5.66 -7.97 10.60
N GLY A 165 -6.05 -7.14 9.65
CA GLY A 165 -7.43 -6.86 9.31
C GLY A 165 -8.07 -7.84 8.32
N ILE A 166 -7.33 -8.83 7.80
CA ILE A 166 -7.83 -9.79 6.80
C ILE A 166 -7.61 -11.22 7.30
N ASP A 167 -8.68 -12.00 7.40
CA ASP A 167 -8.60 -13.45 7.43
C ASP A 167 -8.24 -13.96 6.03
N LYS A 168 -6.93 -14.14 5.79
CA LYS A 168 -6.38 -14.54 4.50
C LYS A 168 -6.91 -15.89 4.04
N THR A 169 -7.08 -16.85 4.96
CA THR A 169 -7.56 -18.20 4.64
C THR A 169 -8.94 -18.12 4.01
N LYS A 170 -9.86 -17.36 4.61
CA LYS A 170 -11.21 -17.18 4.06
C LYS A 170 -11.21 -16.36 2.77
N ALA A 171 -10.40 -15.31 2.68
CA ALA A 171 -10.31 -14.50 1.47
C ALA A 171 -9.81 -15.34 0.27
N ILE A 172 -8.81 -16.19 0.48
CA ILE A 172 -8.30 -17.13 -0.53
C ILE A 172 -9.37 -18.16 -0.89
N ASP A 173 -10.05 -18.75 0.08
CA ASP A 173 -11.16 -19.69 -0.17
C ASP A 173 -12.27 -19.06 -1.02
N TYR A 174 -12.66 -17.80 -0.73
CA TYR A 174 -13.62 -17.06 -1.54
C TYR A 174 -13.15 -16.88 -3.00
N ILE A 175 -11.87 -16.54 -3.21
CA ILE A 175 -11.27 -16.43 -4.55
C ILE A 175 -11.34 -17.77 -5.28
N LEU A 176 -10.94 -18.87 -4.63
CA LEU A 176 -10.92 -20.20 -5.23
C LEU A 176 -12.32 -20.69 -5.59
N ARG A 177 -13.32 -20.45 -4.73
CA ARG A 177 -14.74 -20.75 -5.01
C ARG A 177 -15.34 -19.88 -6.12
N SER A 178 -14.71 -18.76 -6.45
CA SER A 178 -15.13 -17.85 -7.52
C SER A 178 -14.56 -18.22 -8.89
N ILE A 179 -13.72 -19.25 -8.98
CA ILE A 179 -13.25 -19.79 -10.27
C ILE A 179 -14.43 -20.47 -10.98
N SER A 180 -14.79 -19.96 -12.16
CA SER A 180 -15.88 -20.50 -12.97
C SER A 180 -15.43 -21.68 -13.84
N TYR A 181 -16.40 -22.29 -14.54
CA TYR A 181 -16.16 -23.46 -15.40
C TYR A 181 -15.23 -23.14 -16.59
N ASP A 182 -15.08 -21.88 -16.97
CA ASP A 182 -14.21 -21.44 -18.07
C ASP A 182 -12.77 -21.10 -17.61
N GLY A 183 -12.49 -21.17 -16.31
CA GLY A 183 -11.16 -21.10 -15.73
C GLY A 183 -10.73 -19.72 -15.20
N ALA A 184 -11.57 -18.70 -15.33
CA ALA A 184 -11.33 -17.38 -14.73
C ALA A 184 -12.28 -17.11 -13.55
N MET A 185 -12.22 -15.90 -12.97
CA MET A 185 -12.94 -15.58 -11.73
C MET A 185 -14.14 -14.68 -11.98
N GLY A 186 -15.30 -15.09 -11.45
CA GLY A 186 -16.49 -14.25 -11.36
C GLY A 186 -16.43 -13.27 -10.19
N GLN A 187 -17.45 -12.41 -10.07
CA GLN A 187 -17.57 -11.48 -8.93
C GLN A 187 -17.70 -12.20 -7.59
N GLY A 188 -18.18 -13.44 -7.62
CA GLY A 188 -18.30 -14.35 -6.49
C GLY A 188 -18.60 -15.77 -6.98
N PRO A 189 -18.75 -16.74 -6.07
CA PRO A 189 -18.99 -18.14 -6.40
C PRO A 189 -20.22 -18.36 -7.30
N GLY A 190 -20.05 -19.12 -8.38
CA GLY A 190 -21.11 -19.47 -9.32
C GLY A 190 -21.48 -18.38 -10.35
N LEU A 191 -20.82 -17.22 -10.32
CA LEU A 191 -21.07 -16.13 -11.27
C LEU A 191 -20.20 -16.26 -12.54
N GLU A 192 -20.62 -15.56 -13.60
CA GLU A 192 -19.88 -15.47 -14.86
C GLU A 192 -18.49 -14.85 -14.65
N SER A 193 -17.46 -15.47 -15.22
CA SER A 193 -16.10 -14.93 -15.22
C SER A 193 -16.02 -13.58 -15.91
N HIS A 194 -15.29 -12.65 -15.32
CA HIS A 194 -15.20 -11.29 -15.81
C HIS A 194 -13.80 -10.71 -15.61
N GLY A 195 -13.34 -9.88 -16.55
CA GLY A 195 -11.98 -9.33 -16.56
C GLY A 195 -11.68 -8.50 -15.31
N GLY A 196 -12.65 -7.71 -14.86
CA GLY A 196 -12.52 -6.92 -13.63
C GLY A 196 -12.40 -7.75 -12.35
N SER A 197 -13.24 -8.78 -12.17
CA SER A 197 -13.15 -9.66 -11.00
C SER A 197 -11.93 -10.57 -11.07
N THR A 198 -11.54 -10.99 -12.28
CA THR A 198 -10.31 -11.75 -12.52
C THR A 198 -9.09 -10.93 -12.13
N PHE A 199 -9.02 -9.65 -12.52
CA PHE A 199 -7.99 -8.73 -12.04
C PHE A 199 -7.99 -8.64 -10.52
N CYS A 200 -9.15 -8.37 -9.91
CA CYS A 200 -9.25 -8.20 -8.46
C CYS A 200 -8.75 -9.44 -7.72
N ALA A 201 -9.13 -10.64 -8.17
CA ALA A 201 -8.70 -11.91 -7.58
C ALA A 201 -7.19 -12.16 -7.76
N VAL A 202 -6.66 -12.02 -8.99
CA VAL A 202 -5.23 -12.24 -9.27
C VAL A 202 -4.37 -11.22 -8.52
N ALA A 203 -4.75 -9.94 -8.56
CA ALA A 203 -4.03 -8.89 -7.85
C ALA A 203 -4.05 -9.14 -6.34
N SER A 204 -5.18 -9.56 -5.76
CA SER A 204 -5.27 -9.89 -4.33
C SER A 204 -4.34 -11.04 -3.95
N LEU A 205 -4.33 -12.14 -4.73
CA LEU A 205 -3.41 -13.25 -4.51
C LEU A 205 -1.94 -12.83 -4.69
N PHE A 206 -1.65 -11.98 -5.67
CA PHE A 206 -0.32 -11.44 -5.91
C PHE A 206 0.17 -10.60 -4.73
N LEU A 207 -0.66 -9.66 -4.25
CA LEU A 207 -0.37 -8.81 -3.09
C LEU A 207 -0.24 -9.62 -1.80
N MET A 208 -1.00 -10.71 -1.64
CA MET A 208 -0.85 -11.64 -0.52
C MET A 208 0.40 -12.53 -0.61
N ASN A 209 1.10 -12.53 -1.75
CA ASN A 209 2.19 -13.44 -2.11
C ASN A 209 1.75 -14.93 -2.16
N GLU A 210 0.55 -15.18 -2.67
CA GLU A 210 -0.10 -16.51 -2.71
C GLU A 210 -0.48 -16.99 -4.12
N LEU A 211 -0.31 -16.15 -5.15
CA LEU A 211 -0.74 -16.43 -6.53
C LEU A 211 -0.22 -17.79 -7.07
N HIS A 212 1.03 -18.12 -6.76
CA HIS A 212 1.67 -19.36 -7.21
C HIS A 212 1.57 -20.52 -6.20
N ASN A 213 0.98 -20.28 -5.02
CA ASN A 213 0.88 -21.29 -3.96
C ASN A 213 -0.50 -21.95 -3.92
N VAL A 214 -1.56 -21.20 -4.24
CA VAL A 214 -2.95 -21.64 -4.03
C VAL A 214 -3.63 -22.19 -5.28
N LEU A 215 -3.12 -21.82 -6.46
CA LEU A 215 -3.64 -22.29 -7.74
C LEU A 215 -2.81 -23.47 -8.24
N THR A 216 -3.49 -24.54 -8.68
CA THR A 216 -2.81 -25.65 -9.36
C THR A 216 -2.27 -25.19 -10.72
N ASN A 217 -1.30 -25.93 -11.27
CA ASN A 217 -0.78 -25.66 -12.62
C ASN A 217 -1.88 -25.68 -13.70
N ASP A 218 -2.87 -26.57 -13.56
CA ASP A 218 -4.01 -26.61 -14.48
C ASP A 218 -4.87 -25.34 -14.37
N GLN A 219 -5.21 -24.92 -13.14
CA GLN A 219 -5.97 -23.69 -12.90
C GLN A 219 -5.22 -22.46 -13.44
N LEU A 220 -3.92 -22.36 -13.21
CA LEU A 220 -3.09 -21.27 -13.75
C LEU A 220 -3.08 -21.26 -15.28
N ASN A 221 -2.95 -22.42 -15.93
CA ASN A 221 -2.95 -22.51 -17.38
C ASN A 221 -4.31 -22.15 -18.00
N ARG A 222 -5.41 -22.57 -17.38
CA ARG A 222 -6.77 -22.22 -17.80
C ARG A 222 -7.04 -20.72 -17.62
N LEU A 223 -6.61 -20.15 -16.50
CA LEU A 223 -6.69 -18.71 -16.23
C LEU A 223 -5.90 -17.89 -17.27
N LYS A 224 -4.65 -18.28 -17.54
CA LYS A 224 -3.81 -17.65 -18.57
C LYS A 224 -4.48 -17.70 -19.94
N ARG A 225 -5.00 -18.87 -20.33
CA ARG A 225 -5.75 -19.04 -21.58
C ARG A 225 -6.95 -18.09 -21.64
N TRP A 226 -7.77 -18.06 -20.59
CA TRP A 226 -8.97 -17.23 -20.56
C TRP A 226 -8.63 -15.74 -20.74
N CYS A 227 -7.61 -15.25 -20.03
CA CYS A 227 -7.16 -13.87 -20.11
C CYS A 227 -6.63 -13.50 -21.51
N LEU A 228 -5.83 -14.38 -22.14
CA LEU A 228 -5.32 -14.15 -23.50
C LEU A 228 -6.46 -14.11 -24.53
N MET A 229 -7.49 -14.93 -24.35
CA MET A 229 -8.67 -14.96 -25.22
C MET A 229 -9.60 -13.75 -25.03
N ARG A 230 -9.21 -12.74 -24.24
CA ARG A 230 -9.94 -11.46 -24.10
C ARG A 230 -9.50 -10.43 -25.12
N GLN A 231 -8.39 -10.68 -25.81
CA GLN A 231 -7.92 -9.78 -26.83
C GLN A 231 -8.69 -10.00 -28.13
N ASP A 232 -9.27 -8.91 -28.63
CA ASP A 232 -9.64 -8.73 -30.04
C ASP A 232 -8.76 -7.58 -30.59
N SER A 233 -9.32 -6.45 -31.00
CA SER A 233 -8.55 -5.21 -31.21
C SER A 233 -8.00 -4.62 -29.90
N GLY A 234 -8.81 -4.62 -28.85
CA GLY A 234 -8.45 -4.18 -27.51
C GLY A 234 -8.54 -5.34 -26.52
N PHE A 235 -9.15 -5.10 -25.37
CA PHE A 235 -9.61 -6.18 -24.51
C PHE A 235 -11.09 -6.04 -24.16
N HIS A 236 -11.79 -7.17 -24.09
CA HIS A 236 -13.17 -7.23 -23.61
C HIS A 236 -13.28 -7.94 -22.25
N GLY A 237 -14.27 -7.56 -21.44
CA GLY A 237 -14.41 -8.07 -20.08
C GLY A 237 -14.90 -9.52 -19.97
N ARG A 238 -15.59 -10.05 -20.99
CA ARG A 238 -16.28 -11.36 -20.95
C ARG A 238 -16.61 -11.84 -22.36
N PRO A 239 -16.76 -13.16 -22.62
CA PRO A 239 -16.89 -13.67 -23.98
C PRO A 239 -18.13 -13.10 -24.68
N GLY A 240 -18.02 -12.80 -25.97
CA GLY A 240 -19.13 -12.26 -26.77
C GLY A 240 -19.50 -10.80 -26.47
N LYS A 241 -18.62 -10.03 -25.83
CA LYS A 241 -18.76 -8.57 -25.67
C LYS A 241 -17.66 -7.85 -26.44
N SER A 242 -17.96 -6.63 -26.87
CA SER A 242 -17.00 -5.74 -27.52
C SER A 242 -15.88 -5.30 -26.58
N SER A 243 -14.73 -5.02 -27.16
CA SER A 243 -13.62 -4.38 -26.47
C SER A 243 -13.96 -3.03 -25.85
N ASP A 244 -13.38 -2.77 -24.69
CA ASP A 244 -13.57 -1.56 -23.90
C ASP A 244 -12.21 -1.13 -23.35
N THR A 245 -11.88 0.15 -23.54
CA THR A 245 -10.62 0.81 -23.13
C THR A 245 -10.11 0.39 -21.76
N CYS A 246 -11.00 0.24 -20.76
CA CYS A 246 -10.55 -0.05 -19.40
C CYS A 246 -9.96 -1.46 -19.23
N TYR A 247 -10.32 -2.43 -20.08
CA TYR A 247 -9.79 -3.79 -19.99
C TYR A 247 -8.37 -3.91 -20.51
N SER A 248 -7.88 -2.96 -21.31
CA SER A 248 -6.45 -2.89 -21.64
C SER A 248 -5.60 -2.72 -20.38
N PHE A 249 -6.14 -2.14 -19.31
CA PHE A 249 -5.55 -2.23 -17.98
C PHE A 249 -6.00 -3.48 -17.23
N TRP A 250 -7.30 -3.72 -17.03
CA TRP A 250 -7.75 -4.82 -16.15
C TRP A 250 -7.18 -6.17 -16.57
N VAL A 251 -7.32 -6.53 -17.85
CA VAL A 251 -6.79 -7.80 -18.37
C VAL A 251 -5.28 -7.71 -18.61
N GLY A 252 -4.78 -6.59 -19.15
CA GLY A 252 -3.35 -6.39 -19.39
C GLY A 252 -2.51 -6.53 -18.12
N ALA A 253 -2.95 -5.93 -17.01
CA ALA A 253 -2.31 -6.03 -15.71
C ALA A 253 -2.35 -7.46 -15.16
N THR A 254 -3.46 -8.17 -15.37
CA THR A 254 -3.57 -9.60 -15.05
C THR A 254 -2.55 -10.43 -15.84
N LEU A 255 -2.44 -10.21 -17.15
CA LEU A 255 -1.47 -10.90 -18.00
C LEU A 255 -0.03 -10.62 -17.55
N GLN A 256 0.27 -9.39 -17.11
CA GLN A 256 1.58 -9.04 -16.56
C GLN A 256 1.88 -9.77 -15.24
N MET A 257 0.92 -9.82 -14.30
CA MET A 257 1.10 -10.57 -13.03
C MET A 257 1.22 -12.08 -13.25
N LEU A 258 0.65 -12.61 -14.33
CA LEU A 258 0.76 -14.02 -14.73
C LEU A 258 1.98 -14.32 -15.61
N ASP A 259 2.80 -13.32 -15.90
CA ASP A 259 4.00 -13.38 -16.77
C ASP A 259 3.72 -13.97 -18.17
N VAL A 260 2.61 -13.54 -18.77
CA VAL A 260 2.19 -13.97 -20.13
C VAL A 260 1.75 -12.80 -21.03
N ASN A 261 1.98 -11.55 -20.62
CA ASN A 261 1.65 -10.35 -21.41
C ASN A 261 2.39 -10.30 -22.76
N LYS A 262 3.52 -10.99 -22.92
CA LYS A 262 4.23 -11.10 -24.21
C LYS A 262 3.49 -11.93 -25.26
N LEU A 263 2.42 -12.63 -24.87
CA LEU A 263 1.61 -13.48 -25.76
C LEU A 263 0.37 -12.75 -26.31
N SER A 264 0.10 -11.52 -25.87
CA SER A 264 -0.90 -10.62 -26.48
C SER A 264 -0.26 -9.73 -27.54
N ASP A 265 -1.04 -9.26 -28.51
CA ASP A 265 -0.61 -8.31 -29.54
C ASP A 265 -0.53 -6.88 -28.94
N PRO A 266 0.67 -6.30 -28.77
CA PRO A 266 0.79 -4.96 -28.20
C PRO A 266 0.40 -3.85 -29.17
N GLU A 267 0.58 -4.05 -30.48
CA GLU A 267 0.35 -3.03 -31.50
C GLU A 267 -1.13 -2.84 -31.75
N GLU A 268 -1.90 -3.93 -31.80
CA GLU A 268 -3.35 -3.89 -31.97
C GLU A 268 -4.01 -3.20 -30.77
N ASN A 269 -3.62 -3.58 -29.55
CA ASN A 269 -4.13 -2.96 -28.32
C ASN A 269 -3.77 -1.46 -28.25
N ARG A 270 -2.54 -1.09 -28.64
CA ARG A 270 -2.12 0.31 -28.72
C ARG A 270 -2.96 1.09 -29.73
N ALA A 271 -3.22 0.51 -30.91
CA ALA A 271 -4.05 1.14 -31.93
C ALA A 271 -5.48 1.38 -31.42
N PHE A 272 -6.12 0.36 -30.84
CA PHE A 272 -7.46 0.47 -30.25
C PHE A 272 -7.54 1.58 -29.19
N LEU A 273 -6.58 1.63 -28.26
CA LEU A 273 -6.56 2.68 -27.23
C LEU A 273 -6.49 4.08 -27.85
N LEU A 274 -5.68 4.27 -28.89
CA LEU A 274 -5.54 5.57 -29.54
C LEU A 274 -6.75 5.95 -30.41
N GLU A 275 -7.56 4.99 -30.83
CA GLU A 275 -8.84 5.23 -31.51
C GLU A 275 -9.93 5.73 -30.54
N THR A 276 -9.86 5.37 -29.26
CA THR A 276 -10.79 5.87 -28.23
C THR A 276 -10.36 7.20 -27.60
N GLN A 277 -9.23 7.76 -28.05
CA GLN A 277 -8.72 9.07 -27.62
C GLN A 277 -9.58 10.21 -28.18
N ASP A 278 -10.06 11.10 -27.30
CA ASP A 278 -10.68 12.34 -27.74
C ASP A 278 -9.60 13.37 -28.13
N ASN A 279 -9.54 13.66 -29.43
CA ASN A 279 -8.55 14.59 -29.98
C ASN A 279 -8.92 16.07 -29.79
N VAL A 280 -10.09 16.41 -29.27
CA VAL A 280 -10.52 17.80 -29.05
C VAL A 280 -10.28 18.20 -27.60
N VAL A 281 -10.92 17.51 -26.67
CA VAL A 281 -10.85 17.83 -25.24
C VAL A 281 -9.74 17.06 -24.52
N GLY A 282 -9.24 15.97 -25.10
CA GLY A 282 -8.42 15.00 -24.39
C GLY A 282 -9.27 14.09 -23.51
N GLY A 283 -8.71 12.94 -23.17
CA GLY A 283 -9.43 11.88 -22.47
C GLY A 283 -9.57 10.64 -23.33
N PHE A 284 -10.02 9.54 -22.74
CA PHE A 284 -10.40 8.34 -23.47
C PHE A 284 -11.85 7.98 -23.15
N GLY A 285 -12.59 7.59 -24.18
CA GLY A 285 -13.91 6.98 -24.06
C GLY A 285 -13.81 5.47 -23.87
N LYS A 286 -14.95 4.84 -23.57
CA LYS A 286 -15.09 3.39 -23.51
C LYS A 286 -14.85 2.71 -24.87
N PHE A 287 -15.44 3.29 -25.89
CA PHE A 287 -15.36 2.87 -27.29
C PHE A 287 -14.97 4.07 -28.16
N VAL A 288 -14.74 3.81 -29.45
CA VAL A 288 -14.64 4.88 -30.46
C VAL A 288 -15.92 5.70 -30.46
N ASP A 289 -15.80 7.02 -30.63
CA ASP A 289 -16.90 8.00 -30.65
C ASP A 289 -17.73 8.10 -29.34
N CYS A 290 -17.25 7.54 -28.23
CA CYS A 290 -17.83 7.79 -26.91
C CYS A 290 -17.18 9.00 -26.24
N LEU A 291 -17.97 9.74 -25.45
CA LEU A 291 -17.43 10.82 -24.63
C LEU A 291 -16.39 10.28 -23.64
N PRO A 292 -15.28 11.01 -23.41
CA PRO A 292 -14.30 10.61 -22.42
C PRO A 292 -14.83 10.77 -20.99
N ASP A 293 -14.37 9.90 -20.10
CA ASP A 293 -14.67 9.96 -18.67
C ASP A 293 -13.41 9.70 -17.81
N PRO A 294 -13.42 10.06 -16.52
CA PRO A 294 -12.24 9.94 -15.67
C PRO A 294 -11.67 8.51 -15.59
N LEU A 295 -12.53 7.50 -15.54
CA LEU A 295 -12.14 6.10 -15.37
C LEU A 295 -11.46 5.56 -16.62
N HIS A 296 -12.10 5.69 -17.79
CA HIS A 296 -11.52 5.19 -19.04
C HIS A 296 -10.29 6.00 -19.42
N THR A 297 -10.26 7.30 -19.12
CA THR A 297 -9.05 8.11 -19.36
C THR A 297 -7.87 7.60 -18.54
N TYR A 298 -8.07 7.36 -17.24
CA TYR A 298 -7.02 6.85 -16.39
C TYR A 298 -6.58 5.44 -16.80
N LEU A 299 -7.53 4.52 -16.95
CA LEU A 299 -7.22 3.12 -17.26
C LEU A 299 -6.69 2.91 -18.67
N GLY A 300 -7.08 3.75 -19.64
CA GLY A 300 -6.49 3.75 -20.99
C GLY A 300 -5.01 4.16 -20.95
N LEU A 301 -4.67 5.21 -20.19
CA LEU A 301 -3.27 5.60 -19.96
C LEU A 301 -2.48 4.53 -19.21
N CYS A 302 -3.07 3.89 -18.21
CA CYS A 302 -2.44 2.76 -17.56
C CYS A 302 -2.20 1.60 -18.54
N GLY A 303 -3.17 1.27 -19.39
CA GLY A 303 -3.02 0.28 -20.46
C GLY A 303 -1.85 0.59 -21.40
N LEU A 304 -1.75 1.83 -21.89
CA LEU A 304 -0.61 2.29 -22.68
C LEU A 304 0.72 2.20 -21.91
N SER A 305 0.71 2.49 -20.61
CA SER A 305 1.90 2.33 -19.77
C SER A 305 2.36 0.87 -19.64
N LEU A 306 1.43 -0.09 -19.55
CA LEU A 306 1.77 -1.52 -19.54
C LEU A 306 2.44 -1.97 -20.86
N LEU A 307 2.16 -1.28 -21.97
CA LEU A 307 2.79 -1.50 -23.27
C LEU A 307 4.16 -0.79 -23.41
N GLY A 308 4.55 0.05 -22.45
CA GLY A 308 5.78 0.83 -22.51
C GLY A 308 5.69 2.09 -23.35
N GLU A 309 4.49 2.69 -23.49
CA GLU A 309 4.29 3.94 -24.24
C GLU A 309 5.25 5.05 -23.78
N ALA A 310 5.91 5.68 -24.77
CA ALA A 310 6.92 6.69 -24.50
C ALA A 310 6.35 7.89 -23.73
N GLY A 311 7.04 8.29 -22.67
CA GLY A 311 6.68 9.47 -21.88
C GLY A 311 5.59 9.24 -20.83
N LEU A 312 5.13 8.00 -20.65
CA LEU A 312 4.33 7.57 -19.49
C LEU A 312 5.23 6.94 -18.40
N CYS A 313 4.82 7.08 -17.14
CA CYS A 313 5.45 6.41 -16.02
C CYS A 313 5.12 4.91 -16.02
N ILE A 314 6.08 4.08 -15.62
CA ILE A 314 5.88 2.65 -15.40
C ILE A 314 4.84 2.43 -14.29
N MET A 315 3.94 1.47 -14.49
CA MET A 315 2.92 1.10 -13.52
C MET A 315 3.38 -0.03 -12.59
N ASN A 316 3.02 0.09 -11.31
CA ASN A 316 2.81 -1.07 -10.46
C ASN A 316 1.40 -1.61 -10.74
N ALA A 317 1.33 -2.68 -11.55
CA ALA A 317 0.08 -3.26 -12.01
C ALA A 317 -0.84 -3.74 -10.87
N ALA A 318 -0.27 -4.36 -9.84
CA ALA A 318 -1.04 -4.94 -8.73
C ALA A 318 -1.67 -3.88 -7.83
N LEU A 319 -0.97 -2.77 -7.55
CA LEU A 319 -1.51 -1.66 -6.73
C LEU A 319 -2.23 -0.58 -7.54
N ASN A 320 -2.24 -0.69 -8.88
CA ASN A 320 -2.83 0.29 -9.78
C ASN A 320 -2.35 1.72 -9.48
N THR A 321 -1.03 1.89 -9.45
CA THR A 321 -0.38 3.18 -9.21
C THR A 321 0.95 3.22 -9.97
N SER A 322 1.58 4.39 -10.10
CA SER A 322 2.90 4.48 -10.71
C SER A 322 3.96 3.79 -9.84
N ASP A 323 4.99 3.26 -10.47
CA ASP A 323 6.16 2.69 -9.77
C ASP A 323 6.87 3.74 -8.89
N ARG A 324 6.72 5.03 -9.22
CA ARG A 324 7.21 6.15 -8.41
C ARG A 324 6.49 6.24 -7.07
N ALA A 325 5.16 6.24 -7.09
CA ALA A 325 4.34 6.25 -5.87
C ALA A 325 4.56 4.97 -5.04
N TYR A 326 4.73 3.82 -5.71
CA TYR A 326 5.10 2.57 -5.04
C TYR A 326 6.48 2.64 -4.36
N LYS A 327 7.50 3.20 -5.02
CA LYS A 327 8.81 3.43 -4.41
C LYS A 327 8.76 4.38 -3.21
N HIS A 328 7.87 5.38 -3.25
CA HIS A 328 7.61 6.25 -2.09
C HIS A 328 7.02 5.45 -0.92
N LEU A 329 6.05 4.58 -1.18
CA LEU A 329 5.50 3.66 -0.19
C LEU A 329 6.58 2.78 0.46
N LEU A 330 7.48 2.19 -0.34
CA LEU A 330 8.56 1.36 0.18
C LEU A 330 9.48 2.12 1.14
N LYS A 331 9.82 3.38 0.81
CA LYS A 331 10.61 4.25 1.71
C LYS A 331 9.90 4.50 3.05
N ILE A 332 8.58 4.72 3.02
CA ILE A 332 7.78 4.86 4.24
C ILE A 332 7.84 3.58 5.08
N HIS A 333 7.72 2.41 4.45
CA HIS A 333 7.81 1.13 5.16
C HIS A 333 9.18 0.88 5.79
N GLU A 334 10.27 1.14 5.06
CA GLU A 334 11.65 1.03 5.55
C GLU A 334 11.88 1.96 6.76
N PHE A 335 11.40 3.20 6.68
CA PHE A 335 11.49 4.16 7.77
C PHE A 335 10.73 3.68 9.02
N LEU A 336 9.50 3.20 8.85
CA LEU A 336 8.67 2.69 9.96
C LEU A 336 9.27 1.42 10.60
N GLN A 337 9.88 0.54 9.81
CA GLN A 337 10.56 -0.65 10.31
C GLN A 337 11.81 -0.27 11.11
N SER A 338 12.62 0.64 10.59
CA SER A 338 13.80 1.17 11.27
C SER A 338 13.43 1.85 12.60
N TYR A 339 12.36 2.64 12.63
CA TYR A 339 11.84 3.27 13.84
C TYR A 339 11.36 2.25 14.88
N LYS A 340 10.65 1.18 14.47
CA LYS A 340 10.24 0.09 15.39
C LYS A 340 11.45 -0.60 16.03
N VAL A 341 12.51 -0.86 15.27
CA VAL A 341 13.76 -1.45 15.79
C VAL A 341 14.46 -0.49 16.75
N PHE A 342 14.50 0.81 16.45
CA PHE A 342 15.07 1.81 17.35
C PHE A 342 14.28 1.92 18.65
N ALA A 343 12.94 2.00 18.59
CA ALA A 343 12.08 2.14 19.76
C ALA A 343 12.11 0.90 20.67
N THR A 344 12.17 -0.31 20.11
CA THR A 344 12.37 -1.54 20.92
C THR A 344 13.74 -1.56 21.57
N THR A 345 14.78 -1.13 20.86
CA THR A 345 16.14 -1.01 21.39
C THR A 345 16.20 0.01 22.52
N GLU A 346 15.60 1.19 22.36
CA GLU A 346 15.52 2.23 23.39
C GLU A 346 14.71 1.78 24.61
N TYR A 347 13.59 1.09 24.40
CA TYR A 347 12.81 0.48 25.47
C TYR A 347 13.63 -0.57 26.23
N HIS A 348 14.38 -1.43 25.52
CA HIS A 348 15.26 -2.41 26.14
C HIS A 348 16.41 -1.73 26.89
N ILE A 349 17.01 -0.67 26.37
CA ILE A 349 18.04 0.12 27.07
C ILE A 349 17.46 0.73 28.35
N LYS A 350 16.32 1.44 28.27
CA LYS A 350 15.65 2.03 29.46
C LYS A 350 15.26 0.98 30.49
N ARG A 351 14.74 -0.18 30.05
CA ARG A 351 14.40 -1.30 30.94
C ARG A 351 15.64 -1.94 31.56
N THR A 352 16.75 -1.99 30.83
CA THR A 352 18.05 -2.45 31.32
C THR A 352 18.58 -1.44 32.34
N GLU A 353 18.64 -0.14 32.03
CA GLU A 353 18.99 0.91 32.98
C GLU A 353 18.13 0.89 34.25
N LEU A 354 16.81 0.66 34.14
CA LEU A 354 15.91 0.50 35.30
C LEU A 354 16.20 -0.77 36.10
N LYS A 355 16.44 -1.91 35.42
CA LYS A 355 16.77 -3.20 36.05
C LYS A 355 18.14 -3.17 36.74
N TYR A 356 19.08 -2.39 36.23
CA TYR A 356 20.41 -2.23 36.79
C TYR A 356 20.52 -0.98 37.68
N LYS A 357 19.63 0.00 37.67
CA LYS A 357 19.62 1.12 38.65
C LYS A 357 19.53 0.62 40.10
N GLY A 358 18.79 -0.46 40.34
CA GLY A 358 18.75 -1.14 41.64
C GLY A 358 19.99 -1.98 41.99
N LYS A 359 20.76 -2.42 40.98
CA LYS A 359 22.01 -3.20 41.18
C LYS A 359 23.28 -2.35 41.10
N LEU A 360 23.25 -1.19 40.44
CA LEU A 360 24.33 -0.20 40.38
C LEU A 360 24.45 0.54 41.71
N MET A 361 23.31 0.80 42.39
CA MET A 361 23.31 1.28 43.78
C MET A 361 23.92 0.28 44.78
N PHE A 362 23.88 -1.03 44.47
CA PHE A 362 24.57 -2.05 45.26
C PHE A 362 26.04 -2.25 44.86
N PHE A 363 26.40 -2.08 43.58
CA PHE A 363 27.79 -2.19 43.12
C PHE A 363 28.66 -0.99 43.52
N VAL A 364 28.11 0.23 43.58
CA VAL A 364 28.83 1.42 44.08
C VAL A 364 28.98 1.41 45.61
N SER A 365 28.08 0.72 46.33
CA SER A 365 28.18 0.52 47.79
C SER A 365 29.16 -0.59 48.18
N TYR A 366 29.30 -1.66 47.36
CA TYR A 366 30.13 -2.82 47.69
C TYR A 366 31.58 -2.74 47.17
N TYR A 367 31.88 -1.90 46.17
CA TYR A 367 33.26 -1.64 45.69
C TYR A 367 33.77 -0.21 45.96
N GLY A 368 32.93 0.69 46.49
CA GLY A 368 33.33 2.04 46.92
C GLY A 368 34.25 2.06 48.15
N SER A 369 34.41 0.93 48.84
CA SER A 369 35.25 0.77 50.03
C SER A 369 36.57 0.01 49.77
N TYR A 370 36.86 -0.39 48.51
CA TYR A 370 38.14 -1.03 48.14
C TYR A 370 39.07 -0.18 47.26
N LEU A 371 38.66 1.03 46.88
CA LEU A 371 39.47 1.95 46.06
C LEU A 371 39.88 3.24 46.79
N TYR A 372 39.66 3.33 48.11
CA TYR A 372 40.12 4.46 48.95
C TYR A 372 41.50 4.28 49.60
N SER A 373 42.32 3.34 49.10
CA SER A 373 43.73 3.23 49.51
C SER A 373 44.67 2.94 48.34
N SER A 374 44.68 3.76 47.30
CA SER A 374 45.92 4.09 46.57
C SER A 374 45.67 5.07 45.42
N HIS A 375 46.28 6.24 45.58
CA HIS A 375 46.84 7.08 44.52
C HIS A 375 45.89 8.03 43.74
N ARG A 376 46.08 9.32 44.11
CA ARG A 376 45.82 10.58 43.41
C ARG A 376 45.46 10.47 41.93
N PHE A 377 44.25 10.89 41.54
CA PHE A 377 44.01 11.69 40.34
C PHE A 377 42.76 12.56 40.52
N SER A 378 42.94 13.86 40.32
CA SER A 378 41.89 14.89 40.36
C SER A 378 41.15 14.96 39.02
N VAL A 379 39.82 14.94 39.04
CA VAL A 379 38.99 15.27 37.87
C VAL A 379 37.96 16.35 38.27
N PRO A 380 37.90 17.50 37.59
CA PRO A 380 36.90 18.53 37.88
C PRO A 380 35.53 18.20 37.28
N ARG A 381 34.49 18.70 37.97
CA ARG A 381 33.08 18.58 37.60
C ARG A 381 32.73 19.42 36.36
N THR A 382 31.80 18.88 35.57
CA THR A 382 30.87 19.57 34.66
C THR A 382 31.43 20.03 33.30
N VAL A 383 31.03 19.33 32.23
CA VAL A 383 30.92 19.90 30.88
C VAL A 383 29.55 19.49 30.32
N ILE A 384 28.67 20.47 30.20
CA ILE A 384 27.43 20.41 29.41
C ILE A 384 27.82 20.76 27.98
N LEU A 385 27.62 19.87 27.01
CA LEU A 385 27.75 20.22 25.58
C LEU A 385 26.60 19.65 24.75
N LYS A 386 25.90 20.56 24.08
CA LYS A 386 25.07 20.35 22.88
C LYS A 386 25.98 19.98 21.71
N THR A 387 25.68 18.92 20.95
CA THR A 387 26.35 18.66 19.66
C THR A 387 25.54 17.78 18.69
N SER A 388 25.90 17.91 17.40
CA SER A 388 25.16 17.55 16.19
C SER A 388 25.12 16.06 15.81
N ILE A 389 24.26 15.72 14.83
CA ILE A 389 23.94 14.38 14.30
C ILE A 389 25.16 13.48 14.00
N ASN A 390 26.34 14.04 13.68
CA ASN A 390 27.55 13.23 13.42
C ASN A 390 28.23 12.69 14.68
N GLU A 391 28.04 13.32 15.85
CA GLU A 391 28.58 12.80 17.12
C GLU A 391 27.75 11.63 17.67
N ASN A 392 26.46 11.58 17.34
CA ASN A 392 25.60 10.44 17.69
C ASN A 392 26.07 9.13 17.03
N ILE A 393 26.70 9.18 15.85
CA ILE A 393 27.27 7.99 15.19
C ILE A 393 28.56 7.53 15.89
N MET A 394 29.39 8.46 16.38
CA MET A 394 30.57 8.11 17.18
C MET A 394 30.20 7.55 18.55
N ILE A 395 29.20 8.14 19.22
CA ILE A 395 28.64 7.60 20.46
C ILE A 395 28.00 6.22 20.21
N LEU A 396 27.31 6.02 19.07
CA LEU A 396 26.79 4.70 18.67
C LEU A 396 27.90 3.64 18.55
N LYS A 397 29.01 3.97 17.88
CA LYS A 397 30.17 3.06 17.76
C LYS A 397 30.81 2.78 19.12
N TYR A 398 30.90 3.78 20.00
CA TYR A 398 31.46 3.64 21.34
C TYR A 398 30.57 2.77 22.25
N VAL A 399 29.25 2.97 22.22
CA VAL A 399 28.27 2.21 23.00
C VAL A 399 28.16 0.76 22.51
N ILE A 400 28.16 0.54 21.19
CA ILE A 400 28.19 -0.81 20.62
C ILE A 400 29.49 -1.53 21.03
N ASN A 401 30.65 -0.87 20.93
CA ASN A 401 31.93 -1.46 21.36
C ASN A 401 31.96 -1.75 22.87
N CYS A 402 31.42 -0.89 23.72
CA CYS A 402 31.31 -1.15 25.16
C CYS A 402 30.34 -2.31 25.47
N SER A 403 29.25 -2.46 24.70
CA SER A 403 28.30 -3.57 24.87
C SER A 403 28.90 -4.93 24.46
N VAL A 404 29.74 -4.94 23.42
CA VAL A 404 30.52 -6.11 22.99
C VAL A 404 31.57 -6.44 24.05
N LEU A 405 32.32 -5.44 24.55
CA LEU A 405 33.31 -5.63 25.62
C LEU A 405 32.66 -6.18 26.91
N MET A 406 31.48 -5.69 27.28
CA MET A 406 30.73 -6.20 28.45
C MET A 406 30.28 -7.65 28.24
N LYS A 407 29.82 -8.03 27.04
CA LYS A 407 29.51 -9.44 26.74
C LYS A 407 30.75 -10.33 26.86
N THR A 408 31.89 -9.88 26.35
CA THR A 408 33.15 -10.64 26.42
C THR A 408 33.66 -10.78 27.87
N LEU A 409 33.49 -9.75 28.70
CA LEU A 409 33.83 -9.77 30.13
C LEU A 409 32.89 -10.69 30.93
N VAL A 410 31.58 -10.68 30.65
CA VAL A 410 30.61 -11.57 31.30
C VAL A 410 30.86 -13.03 30.91
N GLU A 411 31.22 -13.32 29.67
CA GLU A 411 31.61 -14.67 29.23
C GLU A 411 32.94 -15.14 29.85
N HIS A 412 33.91 -14.24 30.02
CA HIS A 412 35.18 -14.56 30.72
C HIS A 412 34.96 -14.84 32.21
N VAL A 413 34.12 -14.06 32.88
CA VAL A 413 33.79 -14.28 34.31
C VAL A 413 32.97 -15.56 34.49
N SER A 414 32.09 -15.90 33.55
CA SER A 414 31.32 -17.14 33.61
C SER A 414 32.19 -18.39 33.41
N LYS A 415 33.21 -18.33 32.54
CA LYS A 415 34.19 -19.43 32.37
C LYS A 415 35.15 -19.58 33.55
N ALA A 416 35.48 -18.49 34.26
CA ALA A 416 36.33 -18.54 35.45
C ALA A 416 35.66 -19.22 36.66
N HIS A 417 34.32 -19.29 36.70
CA HIS A 417 33.56 -19.91 37.80
C HIS A 417 33.30 -21.42 37.64
N THR A 418 33.55 -22.01 36.47
CA THR A 418 33.34 -23.45 36.23
C THR A 418 34.60 -24.32 36.43
N GLY A 419 35.73 -23.72 36.81
CA GLY A 419 37.05 -24.39 36.90
C GLY A 419 37.48 -24.93 38.27
N TYR A 420 36.72 -24.74 39.35
CA TYR A 420 37.10 -25.18 40.70
C TYR A 420 36.18 -26.28 41.25
N LYS A 421 36.30 -27.51 40.73
CA LYS A 421 35.83 -28.72 41.44
C LYS A 421 36.89 -29.15 42.45
N ARG A 422 36.62 -28.95 43.74
CA ARG A 422 37.37 -29.54 44.87
C ARG A 422 36.94 -31.00 45.10
N LYS A 423 37.92 -31.89 45.30
CA LYS A 423 37.86 -33.13 46.10
C LYS A 423 39.21 -33.28 46.81
N PRO A 424 39.36 -34.02 47.93
CA PRO A 424 38.40 -34.50 48.92
C PRO A 424 38.80 -34.09 50.36
N ASN A 425 37.99 -34.44 51.38
CA ASN A 425 38.49 -34.69 52.74
C ASN A 425 37.68 -35.85 53.34
N SER A 426 38.38 -36.91 53.72
CA SER A 426 37.93 -38.00 54.59
C SER A 426 38.02 -37.58 56.06
N ILE A 427 37.19 -38.17 56.94
CA ILE A 427 37.57 -38.80 58.23
C ILE A 427 36.30 -39.26 58.96
N ILE A 428 36.36 -40.53 59.41
CA ILE A 428 35.44 -41.40 60.17
C ILE A 428 34.17 -41.87 59.45
#